data_AF-A0A7X1IH42-F1
#
_entry.id   AF-A0A7X1IH42-F1
#
_cell.length_a   1.000
_cell.length_b   1.000
_cell.length_c   1.000
_cell.angle_alpha   90.00
_cell.angle_beta   90.00
_cell.angle_gamma   90.00
#
_symmetry.space_group_name_H-M   'P 1'
#
loop_
_entity.id
_entity.type
_entity.pdbx_description
1 polymer ?
#
loop_
_entity_poly.entity_id
_entity_poly.type
_entity_poly.pdbx_seq_one_letter_code
_entity_poly.pdbx_strand_id
1 'polypeptide(L)'
;MAGCAAREPLLVNGREEAPVEPGRRVRIRLYDAGHAASRFGSGYLVGPRLALTAAHVLGTDGSGPVPGRVTVCRPDAGTGQYTGRVRWYRRRDHVDAALVEVDEGQGRPPPASLADITRRPPQRWGRLIGTRRTRSPWWASRTCGRIR
;
A
#
# COMPACT_ATOMS: atom_id res chain seq x y z
N MET A 1 16.96 -30.45 -23.89
CA MET A 1 16.83 -30.39 -22.42
C MET A 1 17.73 -29.26 -21.91
N ALA A 2 17.16 -28.06 -21.70
CA ALA A 2 17.91 -26.90 -21.22
C ALA A 2 17.86 -26.85 -19.69
N GLY A 3 19.04 -26.80 -19.06
CA GLY A 3 19.18 -26.76 -17.61
C GLY A 3 18.65 -25.46 -17.02
N CYS A 4 17.69 -25.58 -16.10
CA CYS A 4 17.35 -24.51 -15.16
C CYS A 4 18.56 -24.26 -14.27
N ALA A 5 19.24 -23.13 -14.49
CA ALA A 5 20.18 -22.59 -13.53
C ALA A 5 19.40 -22.25 -12.25
N ALA A 6 19.51 -23.14 -11.25
CA ALA A 6 19.06 -22.86 -9.90
C ALA A 6 19.83 -21.63 -9.40
N ARG A 7 19.12 -20.51 -9.23
CA ARG A 7 19.69 -19.33 -8.58
C ARG A 7 19.90 -19.65 -7.11
N GLU A 8 21.15 -19.58 -6.67
CA GLU A 8 21.53 -19.80 -5.28
C GLU A 8 20.78 -18.83 -4.35
N PRO A 9 20.18 -19.32 -3.25
CA PRO A 9 19.57 -18.46 -2.25
C PRO A 9 20.67 -17.73 -1.47
N LEU A 10 20.64 -16.40 -1.49
CA LEU A 10 21.47 -15.56 -0.63
C LEU A 10 21.07 -15.77 0.83
N LEU A 11 21.90 -16.50 1.57
CA LEU A 11 21.78 -16.69 3.01
C LEU A 11 22.02 -15.36 3.73
N VAL A 12 20.97 -14.80 4.33
CA VAL A 12 21.09 -13.77 5.36
C VAL A 12 20.65 -14.40 6.68
N ASN A 13 21.59 -14.58 7.62
CA ASN A 13 21.37 -15.06 9.00
C ASN A 13 20.84 -16.51 9.17
N GLY A 14 21.16 -17.44 8.27
CA GLY A 14 21.03 -18.89 8.54
C GLY A 14 19.59 -19.41 8.70
N ARG A 15 18.59 -18.69 8.19
CA ARG A 15 17.21 -19.20 8.06
C ARG A 15 16.77 -19.07 6.61
N GLU A 16 16.06 -20.08 6.14
CA GLU A 16 15.47 -20.13 4.81
C GLU A 16 14.41 -19.00 4.69
N GLU A 17 14.87 -17.81 4.31
CA GLU A 17 14.02 -16.66 4.04
C GLU A 17 13.32 -16.90 2.70
N ALA A 18 12.06 -17.32 2.71
CA ALA A 18 11.24 -17.17 1.52
C ALA A 18 11.10 -15.65 1.26
N PRO A 19 11.63 -15.11 0.14
CA PRO A 19 11.52 -13.69 -0.14
C PRO A 19 10.04 -13.33 -0.27
N VAL A 20 9.59 -12.33 0.49
CA VAL A 20 8.30 -11.69 0.22
C VAL A 20 8.50 -10.93 -1.06
N GLU A 21 8.02 -11.48 -2.17
CA GLU A 21 8.11 -10.81 -3.45
C GLU A 21 7.19 -9.59 -3.46
N PRO A 22 7.72 -8.37 -3.55
CA PRO A 22 6.89 -7.18 -3.68
C PRO A 22 6.07 -7.26 -4.98
N GLY A 23 4.84 -6.77 -4.93
CA GLY A 23 3.91 -6.86 -6.06
C GLY A 23 2.95 -8.06 -5.99
N ARG A 24 2.99 -8.88 -4.93
CA ARG A 24 1.95 -9.89 -4.69
C ARG A 24 0.62 -9.22 -4.31
N ARG A 25 -0.45 -9.59 -5.02
CA ARG A 25 -1.80 -9.09 -4.79
C ARG A 25 -2.36 -9.66 -3.49
N VAL A 26 -3.05 -8.83 -2.72
CA VAL A 26 -3.80 -9.21 -1.52
C VAL A 26 -5.24 -8.74 -1.62
N ARG A 27 -6.10 -9.38 -0.85
CA ARG A 27 -7.50 -9.00 -0.67
C ARG A 27 -7.66 -8.27 0.66
N ILE A 28 -8.38 -7.16 0.66
CA ILE A 28 -8.60 -6.34 1.86
C ILE A 28 -10.08 -6.22 2.13
N ARG A 29 -10.47 -6.39 3.39
CA ARG A 29 -11.84 -6.21 3.86
C ARG A 29 -11.88 -5.26 5.05
N LEU A 30 -12.84 -4.35 5.05
CA LEU A 30 -13.18 -3.53 6.20
C LEU A 30 -14.54 -3.99 6.74
N TYR A 31 -14.58 -4.36 8.01
CA TYR A 31 -15.79 -4.59 8.78
C TYR A 31 -16.04 -3.35 9.63
N ASP A 32 -16.96 -2.51 9.17
CA ASP A 32 -17.42 -1.30 9.86
C ASP A 32 -18.55 -1.67 10.83
N ALA A 33 -18.47 -1.20 12.08
CA ALA A 33 -19.48 -1.47 13.10
C ALA A 33 -20.85 -0.85 12.77
N GLY A 34 -20.90 0.16 11.89
CA GLY A 34 -22.13 0.82 11.46
C GLY A 34 -22.80 0.20 10.21
N HIS A 35 -22.21 -0.84 9.59
CA HIS A 35 -22.73 -1.42 8.35
C HIS A 35 -22.75 -2.95 8.39
N ALA A 36 -23.88 -3.53 7.97
CA ALA A 36 -24.04 -4.99 7.90
C ALA A 36 -23.13 -5.66 6.84
N ALA A 37 -22.75 -4.92 5.80
CA ALA A 37 -21.90 -5.42 4.72
C ALA A 37 -20.45 -4.92 4.88
N SER A 38 -19.49 -5.84 4.79
CA SER A 38 -18.07 -5.49 4.74
C SER A 38 -17.72 -4.82 3.42
N ARG A 39 -16.91 -3.75 3.45
CA ARG A 39 -16.30 -3.20 2.24
C ARG A 39 -15.14 -4.09 1.80
N PHE A 40 -14.92 -4.16 0.50
CA PHE A 40 -13.95 -5.06 -0.11
C PHE A 40 -13.09 -4.32 -1.13
N GLY A 41 -11.81 -4.65 -1.18
CA GLY A 41 -10.90 -4.19 -2.21
C GLY A 41 -9.70 -5.12 -2.39
N SER A 42 -8.78 -4.71 -3.25
CA SER A 42 -7.49 -5.35 -3.42
C SER A 42 -6.35 -4.40 -3.11
N GLY A 43 -5.23 -4.97 -2.69
CA GLY A 43 -3.97 -4.25 -2.51
C GLY A 43 -2.79 -5.07 -2.99
N TYR A 44 -1.60 -4.55 -2.75
CA TYR A 44 -0.34 -5.21 -3.08
C TYR A 44 0.61 -5.18 -1.89
N LEU A 45 1.32 -6.27 -1.66
CA LEU A 45 2.45 -6.26 -0.72
C LEU A 45 3.55 -5.40 -1.31
N VAL A 46 3.89 -4.33 -0.60
CA VAL A 46 4.94 -3.37 -0.99
C VAL A 46 6.19 -3.52 -0.13
N GLY A 47 6.09 -4.29 0.96
CA GLY A 47 7.19 -4.66 1.82
C GLY A 47 6.76 -5.70 2.85
N PRO A 48 7.68 -6.14 3.74
CA PRO A 48 7.34 -7.06 4.81
C PRO A 48 6.16 -6.54 5.63
N ARG A 49 5.06 -7.30 5.67
CA ARG A 49 3.82 -6.97 6.39
C ARG A 49 3.14 -5.67 5.94
N LEU A 50 3.45 -5.14 4.76
CA LEU A 50 2.86 -3.88 4.30
C LEU A 50 2.08 -4.08 3.02
N ALA A 51 0.80 -3.76 3.07
CA ALA A 51 -0.09 -3.76 1.93
C ALA A 51 -0.50 -2.33 1.55
N LEU A 52 -0.28 -1.96 0.29
CA LEU A 52 -0.79 -0.72 -0.28
C LEU A 52 -2.16 -1.00 -0.94
N THR A 53 -3.14 -0.17 -0.65
CA THR A 53 -4.51 -0.27 -1.18
C THR A 53 -5.07 1.10 -1.51
N ALA A 54 -6.20 1.15 -2.20
CA ALA A 54 -6.96 2.39 -2.35
C ALA A 54 -7.56 2.82 -1.00
N ALA A 55 -7.55 4.12 -0.71
CA ALA A 55 -8.09 4.68 0.53
C ALA A 55 -9.61 4.52 0.60
N HIS A 56 -10.32 4.60 -0.54
CA HIS A 56 -11.77 4.42 -0.58
C HIS A 56 -12.25 3.05 -0.06
N VAL A 57 -11.38 2.04 -0.04
CA VAL A 57 -11.69 0.73 0.55
C VAL A 57 -11.86 0.84 2.07
N LEU A 58 -11.12 1.75 2.70
CA LEU A 58 -11.01 1.90 4.15
C LEU A 58 -11.74 3.13 4.70
N GLY A 59 -12.15 4.08 3.86
CA GLY A 59 -12.84 5.28 4.29
C GLY A 59 -13.68 5.92 3.18
N THR A 60 -14.60 6.79 3.55
CA THR A 60 -15.57 7.41 2.64
C THR A 60 -15.11 8.76 2.10
N ASP A 61 -14.21 9.44 2.81
CA ASP A 61 -13.76 10.79 2.49
C ASP A 61 -12.33 11.06 2.98
N GLY A 62 -11.91 12.32 2.99
CA GLY A 62 -10.58 12.75 3.44
C GLY A 62 -10.42 12.89 4.95
N SER A 63 -11.43 12.59 5.77
CA SER A 63 -11.37 12.71 7.24
C SER A 63 -10.54 11.62 7.91
N GLY A 64 -10.43 10.44 7.28
CA GLY A 64 -9.65 9.32 7.78
C GLY A 64 -10.25 7.98 7.39
N PRO A 65 -9.63 6.87 7.84
CA PRO A 65 -10.23 5.55 7.73
C PRO A 65 -11.45 5.46 8.65
N VAL A 66 -12.48 4.76 8.21
CA VAL A 66 -13.66 4.47 9.02
C VAL A 66 -13.28 3.49 10.14
N PRO A 67 -13.76 3.70 11.37
CA PRO A 67 -13.53 2.77 12.48
C PRO A 67 -14.02 1.36 12.13
N GLY A 68 -13.20 0.35 12.42
CA GLY A 68 -13.57 -1.03 12.13
C GLY A 68 -12.41 -2.00 12.16
N ARG A 69 -12.73 -3.27 11.88
CA ARG A 69 -11.73 -4.33 11.75
C ARG A 69 -11.31 -4.44 10.29
N VAL A 70 -10.01 -4.29 10.03
CA VAL A 70 -9.43 -4.56 8.71
C VAL A 70 -8.89 -5.99 8.69
N THR A 71 -9.19 -6.75 7.63
CA THR A 71 -8.55 -8.05 7.38
C THR A 71 -7.90 -8.10 6.01
N VAL A 72 -6.81 -8.87 5.92
CA VAL A 72 -6.00 -9.05 4.72
C VAL A 72 -5.92 -10.55 4.42
N CYS A 73 -6.23 -10.95 3.20
CA CYS A 73 -6.04 -12.33 2.74
C CYS A 73 -4.98 -12.37 1.64
N ARG A 74 -4.04 -13.31 1.75
CA ARG A 74 -3.06 -13.60 0.70
C ARG A 74 -3.56 -14.75 -0.16
N PRO A 75 -3.36 -14.71 -1.49
CA PRO A 75 -3.77 -15.81 -2.37
C PRO A 75 -3.03 -17.12 -2.03
N ASP A 76 -1.77 -17.02 -1.62
CA ASP A 76 -0.90 -18.18 -1.40
C ASP A 76 -0.99 -18.77 0.02
N ALA A 77 -1.64 -18.06 0.96
CA ALA A 77 -1.74 -18.47 2.36
C ALA A 77 -3.03 -19.26 2.67
N GLY A 78 -3.73 -19.75 1.65
CA GLY A 78 -5.01 -20.43 1.81
C GLY A 78 -6.14 -19.51 2.30
N THR A 79 -6.98 -19.99 3.21
CA THR A 79 -8.13 -19.25 3.78
C THR A 79 -7.75 -18.27 4.90
N GLY A 80 -6.45 -18.11 5.19
CA GLY A 80 -5.96 -17.26 6.26
C GLY A 80 -6.40 -15.79 6.12
N GLN A 81 -7.11 -15.29 7.14
CA GLN A 81 -7.39 -13.86 7.30
C GLN A 81 -6.48 -13.31 8.38
N TYR A 82 -5.66 -12.34 8.01
CA TYR A 82 -4.77 -11.63 8.94
C TYR A 82 -5.40 -10.30 9.35
N THR A 83 -5.30 -9.95 10.62
CA THR A 83 -5.74 -8.63 11.09
C THR A 83 -4.85 -7.56 10.48
N GLY A 84 -5.44 -6.43 10.06
CA GLY A 84 -4.73 -5.28 9.50
C GLY A 84 -4.84 -4.06 10.41
N ARG A 85 -3.76 -3.26 10.49
CA ARG A 85 -3.77 -1.93 11.10
C ARG A 85 -3.47 -0.89 10.03
N VAL A 86 -4.32 0.13 9.92
CA VAL A 86 -4.06 1.26 9.01
C VAL A 86 -2.91 2.11 9.58
N ARG A 87 -1.82 2.23 8.83
CA ARG A 87 -0.63 3.01 9.22
C ARG A 87 -0.60 4.37 8.55
N TRP A 88 -1.18 4.47 7.36
CA TRP A 88 -1.29 5.71 6.63
C TRP A 88 -2.55 5.68 5.78
N TYR A 89 -3.19 6.84 5.65
CA TYR A 89 -4.41 7.02 4.89
C TYR A 89 -4.38 8.40 4.24
N ARG A 90 -4.62 8.45 2.93
CA ARG A 90 -4.83 9.72 2.23
C ARG A 90 -5.83 9.53 1.10
N ARG A 91 -6.94 10.26 1.21
CA ARG A 91 -7.96 10.40 0.19
C ARG A 91 -8.20 11.89 -0.07
N ARG A 92 -7.53 12.47 -1.07
CA ARG A 92 -7.69 13.87 -1.49
C ARG A 92 -7.32 14.02 -2.96
N ASP A 93 -8.12 14.76 -3.72
CA ASP A 93 -7.92 15.20 -5.11
C ASP A 93 -7.40 14.13 -6.08
N HIS A 94 -6.09 13.84 -6.02
CA HIS A 94 -5.37 12.93 -6.91
C HIS A 94 -4.73 11.73 -6.19
N VAL A 95 -4.85 11.66 -4.87
CA VAL A 95 -4.30 10.57 -4.05
C VAL A 95 -5.45 9.81 -3.40
N ASP A 96 -5.55 8.54 -3.74
CA ASP A 96 -6.49 7.58 -3.17
C ASP A 96 -5.70 6.34 -2.75
N ALA A 97 -5.02 6.44 -1.61
CA ALA A 97 -4.11 5.41 -1.16
C ALA A 97 -4.07 5.29 0.37
N ALA A 98 -3.94 4.05 0.84
CA ALA A 98 -3.76 3.73 2.24
C ALA A 98 -2.76 2.59 2.40
N LEU A 99 -2.01 2.64 3.50
CA LEU A 99 -1.02 1.64 3.87
C LEU A 99 -1.55 0.85 5.07
N VAL A 100 -1.63 -0.46 4.91
CA VAL A 100 -2.09 -1.41 5.93
C VAL A 100 -0.90 -2.24 6.37
N GLU A 101 -0.62 -2.25 7.66
CA GLU A 101 0.25 -3.24 8.28
C GLU A 101 -0.53 -4.52 8.55
N VAL A 102 -0.01 -5.64 8.09
CA VAL A 102 -0.58 -6.96 8.28
C VAL A 102 -0.01 -7.56 9.56
N ASP A 103 -0.89 -7.95 10.48
CA ASP A 103 -0.53 -8.67 11.68
C ASP A 103 -0.41 -10.17 11.38
N GLU A 104 0.70 -10.53 10.75
CA GLU A 104 1.14 -11.92 10.68
C GLU A 104 1.85 -12.23 11.98
N GLY A 105 1.23 -13.01 12.86
CA GLY A 105 1.79 -13.52 14.11
C GLY A 105 3.04 -14.41 13.95
N GLN A 106 3.77 -14.30 12.84
CA GLN A 106 4.98 -15.04 12.53
C GLN A 106 6.17 -14.08 12.41
N GLY A 107 6.66 -13.59 13.55
CA GLY A 107 8.07 -13.29 13.83
C GLY A 107 8.82 -12.24 13.00
N ARG A 108 8.30 -11.75 11.86
CA ARG A 108 8.98 -10.75 11.05
C ARG A 108 8.58 -9.37 11.56
N PRO A 109 9.52 -8.58 12.12
CA PRO A 109 9.18 -7.24 12.57
C PRO A 109 8.77 -6.39 11.35
N PRO A 110 7.80 -5.47 11.50
CA PRO A 110 7.57 -4.46 10.47
C PRO A 110 8.88 -3.70 10.20
N PRO A 111 9.10 -3.20 8.98
CA PRO A 111 10.30 -2.44 8.67
C PRO A 111 10.52 -1.33 9.71
N ALA A 112 11.74 -1.19 10.21
CA ALA A 112 12.07 -0.21 11.26
C ALA A 112 11.77 1.25 10.85
N SER A 113 11.68 1.52 9.54
CA SER A 113 11.21 2.77 8.95
C SER A 113 9.76 3.12 9.32
N LEU A 114 8.91 2.16 9.65
CA LEU A 114 7.53 2.40 10.09
C LEU A 114 7.37 2.70 11.59
N ALA A 115 8.39 2.44 12.40
CA ALA A 115 8.31 2.67 13.84
C ALA A 115 8.23 4.18 14.18
N ASP A 116 8.74 5.04 13.30
CA ASP A 116 8.81 6.50 13.51
C ASP A 116 8.65 7.26 12.18
N ILE A 117 7.42 7.24 11.65
CA ILE A 117 7.08 7.80 10.33
C ILE A 117 7.18 9.34 10.27
N THR A 118 7.26 10.03 11.42
CA THR A 118 7.33 11.50 11.47
C THR A 118 8.78 11.99 11.50
N ARG A 119 9.71 11.19 12.03
CA ARG A 119 11.13 11.56 12.12
C ARG A 119 12.02 10.92 11.06
N ARG A 120 11.60 9.81 10.46
CA ARG A 120 12.41 9.09 9.46
C ARG A 120 12.14 9.57 8.04
N PRO A 121 13.17 9.63 7.17
CA PRO A 121 12.98 9.99 5.78
C PRO A 121 12.08 8.95 5.09
N PRO A 122 11.24 9.37 4.12
CA PRO A 122 10.35 8.47 3.40
C PRO A 122 11.12 7.32 2.77
N GLN A 123 10.68 6.10 3.02
CA GLN A 123 11.27 4.92 2.38
C GLN A 123 10.93 4.94 0.89
N ARG A 124 11.95 4.97 0.04
CA ARG A 124 11.80 4.99 -1.42
C ARG A 124 12.02 3.58 -1.95
N TRP A 125 10.99 3.01 -2.56
CA TRP A 125 11.11 1.75 -3.29
C TRP A 125 11.09 2.01 -4.79
N GLY A 126 12.14 1.55 -5.48
CA GLY A 126 12.33 1.72 -6.92
C GLY A 126 12.81 3.12 -7.33
N ARG A 127 13.16 3.24 -8.62
CA ARG A 127 13.37 4.52 -9.29
C ARG A 127 12.00 5.02 -9.72
N LEU A 128 11.42 5.97 -9.00
CA LEU A 128 10.19 6.68 -9.39
C LEU A 128 10.38 7.24 -10.82
N ILE A 129 9.81 6.57 -11.84
CA ILE A 129 9.70 7.15 -13.18
C ILE A 129 8.54 8.13 -13.12
N GLY A 130 8.86 9.36 -12.73
CA GLY A 130 7.88 10.40 -12.53
C GLY A 130 8.50 11.69 -12.01
N THR A 131 9.55 12.20 -12.67
CA THR A 131 9.92 13.61 -12.54
C THR A 131 8.92 14.45 -13.33
N ARG A 132 7.65 14.51 -12.89
CA ARG A 132 6.75 15.53 -13.41
C ARG A 132 7.26 16.85 -12.87
N ARG A 133 8.17 17.49 -13.63
CA ARG A 133 8.39 18.92 -13.54
C ARG A 133 7.01 19.54 -13.65
N THR A 134 6.53 20.15 -12.57
CA THR A 134 5.44 21.11 -12.65
C THR A 134 5.91 22.26 -13.54
N ARG A 135 5.76 22.12 -14.87
CA ARG A 135 5.74 23.26 -15.78
C ARG A 135 4.35 23.87 -15.66
N SER A 136 4.36 25.05 -15.05
CA SER A 136 3.43 26.17 -15.06
C SER A 136 1.91 25.96 -15.18
N PRO A 137 1.13 26.75 -14.42
CA PRO A 137 -0.32 26.68 -14.41
C PRO A 137 -0.97 27.13 -15.72
N TRP A 138 -2.06 26.46 -16.05
CA TRP A 138 -2.90 26.59 -17.25
C TRP A 138 -3.69 27.92 -17.37
N TRP A 139 -3.45 28.92 -16.51
CA TRP A 139 -4.16 30.21 -16.59
C TRP A 139 -3.55 31.20 -17.60
N ALA A 140 -2.42 30.88 -18.22
CA ALA A 140 -1.84 31.66 -19.32
C ALA A 140 -2.51 31.32 -20.67
N SER A 141 -3.82 31.55 -20.77
CA SER A 141 -4.56 31.64 -22.05
C SER A 141 -5.94 32.26 -21.80
N ARG A 142 -5.97 33.58 -21.56
CA ARG A 142 -7.13 34.41 -21.89
C ARG A 142 -6.64 35.59 -22.71
N THR A 143 -6.52 35.38 -24.01
CA THR A 143 -6.73 36.45 -24.98
C THR A 143 -8.20 36.86 -24.87
N CYS A 144 -8.48 37.88 -24.07
CA CYS A 144 -9.76 38.56 -24.17
C CYS A 144 -9.64 39.55 -25.32
N GLY A 145 -10.31 39.22 -26.42
CA GLY A 145 -10.44 40.08 -27.60
C GLY A 145 -11.12 41.40 -27.24
N ARG A 146 -10.57 42.46 -27.80
CA ARG A 146 -11.13 43.81 -27.88
C ARG A 146 -12.49 43.74 -28.58
N ILE A 147 -13.57 44.13 -27.90
CA ILE A 147 -14.87 44.40 -28.51
C ILE A 147 -15.09 45.92 -28.46
N ARG A 148 -15.16 46.48 -29.68
CA ARG A 148 -15.54 47.84 -30.11
C ARG A 148 -14.60 48.99 -29.70
#